data_AF-A0A0H4LRQ2-F1
#
_entry.id   AF-A0A0H4LRQ2-F1
#
_cell.length_a   1.000
_cell.length_b   1.000
_cell.length_c   1.000
_cell.angle_alpha   90.00
_cell.angle_beta   90.00
_cell.angle_gamma   90.00
#
_symmetry.space_group_name_H-M   'P 1'
#
loop_
_entity.id
_entity.type
_entity.pdbx_description
1 polymer ?
#
loop_
_entity_poly.entity_id
_entity_poly.type
_entity_poly.pdbx_seq_one_letter_code
_entity_poly.pdbx_strand_id
1 'polypeptide(L)'
;MSLKVQWKLCWENQLERADHEELSEFFRKSYGPTGAFHAKPFEGGRSWAGARPERRAIAYDSVGIASHMGVLRRFIKVGETDLLVAELGLYAVRPDLERMGIAHSVGALTPTLRELGVPFAFGTVRHAMRN
;
A
#
# COMPACT_ATOMS: atom_id res chain seq x y z
N MET A 1 14.81 10.88 15.58
CA MET A 1 13.66 11.76 15.28
C MET A 1 12.53 10.89 14.78
N SER A 2 11.35 10.92 15.41
CA SER A 2 10.15 10.29 14.85
C SER A 2 9.69 11.14 13.67
N LEU A 3 9.69 10.58 12.46
CA LEU A 3 9.08 11.22 11.30
C LEU A 3 7.59 11.41 11.61
N LYS A 4 7.13 12.66 11.69
CA LYS A 4 5.72 12.97 11.87
C LYS A 4 4.98 12.72 10.55
N VAL A 5 4.53 11.50 10.36
CA VAL A 5 3.62 11.14 9.26
C VAL A 5 2.18 11.17 9.75
N GLN A 6 1.25 11.51 8.87
CA GLN A 6 -0.20 11.44 9.11
C GLN A 6 -0.82 10.42 8.17
N TRP A 7 -1.63 9.51 8.70
CA TRP A 7 -2.27 8.46 7.93
C TRP A 7 -3.69 8.85 7.51
N LYS A 8 -3.95 8.87 6.21
CA LYS A 8 -5.29 8.88 5.61
C LYS A 8 -5.70 7.43 5.35
N LEU A 9 -6.71 6.96 6.08
CA LEU A 9 -7.37 5.69 5.81
C LEU A 9 -8.67 5.99 5.05
N CYS A 10 -8.81 5.45 3.84
CA CYS A 10 -9.95 5.76 2.98
C CYS A 10 -10.37 4.55 2.13
N TRP A 11 -11.63 4.56 1.71
CA TRP A 11 -12.10 3.67 0.64
C TRP A 11 -11.60 4.14 -0.71
N GLU A 12 -11.42 3.21 -1.64
CA GLU A 12 -11.01 3.53 -3.02
C GLU A 12 -11.98 4.52 -3.69
N ASN A 13 -13.28 4.37 -3.45
CA ASN A 13 -14.31 5.24 -4.03
C ASN A 13 -14.40 6.65 -3.42
N GLN A 14 -13.58 6.95 -2.40
CA GLN A 14 -13.47 8.28 -1.81
C GLN A 14 -12.30 9.08 -2.40
N LEU A 15 -11.47 8.45 -3.24
CA LEU A 15 -10.37 9.11 -3.91
C LEU A 15 -10.88 9.88 -5.12
N GLU A 16 -10.37 11.08 -5.28
CA GLU A 16 -10.62 11.89 -6.46
C GLU A 16 -9.52 11.69 -7.49
N ARG A 17 -9.75 12.20 -8.70
CA ARG A 17 -8.78 12.11 -9.79
C ARG A 17 -7.39 12.64 -9.37
N ALA A 18 -7.34 13.72 -8.62
CA ALA A 18 -6.08 14.30 -8.13
C ALA A 18 -5.33 13.37 -7.16
N ASP A 19 -6.04 12.64 -6.28
CA ASP A 19 -5.41 11.63 -5.41
C ASP A 19 -4.78 10.50 -6.26
N HIS A 20 -5.47 10.06 -7.32
CA HIS A 20 -4.95 9.03 -8.23
C HIS A 20 -3.71 9.50 -9.01
N GLU A 21 -3.68 10.77 -9.42
CA GLU A 21 -2.53 11.38 -10.10
C GLU A 21 -1.31 11.47 -9.16
N GLU A 22 -1.50 11.90 -7.91
CA GLU A 22 -0.44 11.94 -6.90
C GLU A 22 0.09 10.52 -6.57
N LEU A 23 -0.80 9.56 -6.35
CA LEU A 23 -0.44 8.16 -6.10
C LEU A 23 0.32 7.54 -7.28
N SER A 24 -0.14 7.82 -8.50
CA SER A 24 0.52 7.39 -9.74
C SER A 24 1.95 7.89 -9.79
N GLU A 25 2.19 9.18 -9.52
CA GLU A 25 3.53 9.75 -9.49
C GLU A 25 4.39 9.14 -8.38
N PHE A 26 3.83 8.99 -7.17
CA PHE A 26 4.49 8.35 -6.04
C PHE A 26 4.93 6.92 -6.36
N PHE A 27 4.06 6.11 -6.95
CA PHE A 27 4.39 4.73 -7.33
C PHE A 27 5.43 4.65 -8.44
N ARG A 28 5.41 5.57 -9.42
CA ARG A 28 6.46 5.63 -10.44
C ARG A 28 7.82 5.89 -9.82
N LYS A 29 7.91 6.83 -8.89
CA LYS A 29 9.15 7.18 -8.19
C LYS A 29 9.62 6.05 -7.26
N SER A 30 8.70 5.33 -6.65
CA SER A 30 9.02 4.25 -5.70
C SER A 30 9.38 2.94 -6.40
N TYR A 31 8.65 2.54 -7.44
CA TYR A 31 8.90 1.28 -8.16
C TYR A 31 9.88 1.41 -9.33
N GLY A 32 10.05 2.60 -9.92
CA GLY A 32 10.97 2.84 -11.03
C GLY A 32 12.40 2.36 -10.81
N PRO A 33 13.02 2.64 -9.64
CA PRO A 33 14.37 2.16 -9.32
C PRO A 33 14.49 0.62 -9.29
N THR A 34 13.39 -0.11 -9.07
CA THR A 34 13.38 -1.58 -9.06
C THR A 34 13.24 -2.19 -10.46
N GLY A 35 13.12 -1.36 -11.50
CA GLY A 35 13.02 -1.75 -12.91
C GLY A 35 11.96 -0.95 -13.67
N ALA A 36 12.30 -0.49 -14.88
CA ALA A 36 11.40 0.34 -15.70
C ALA A 36 10.02 -0.29 -15.97
N PHE A 37 9.96 -1.63 -16.05
CA PHE A 37 8.71 -2.36 -16.21
C PHE A 37 7.76 -2.23 -15.01
N HIS A 38 8.27 -1.99 -13.81
CA HIS A 38 7.44 -1.86 -12.61
C HIS A 38 6.79 -0.48 -12.47
N ALA A 39 7.36 0.55 -13.10
CA ALA A 39 6.76 1.89 -13.11
C ALA A 39 5.70 2.07 -14.22
N LYS A 40 5.83 1.33 -15.33
CA LYS A 40 4.94 1.41 -16.50
C LYS A 40 3.43 1.29 -16.19
N PRO A 41 2.98 0.41 -15.27
CA PRO A 41 1.56 0.33 -14.92
C PRO A 41 0.98 1.66 -14.43
N PHE A 42 1.80 2.51 -13.82
CA PHE A 42 1.37 3.77 -13.22
C PHE A 42 1.40 4.96 -14.19
N GLU A 43 1.68 4.76 -15.48
CA GLU A 43 1.56 5.84 -16.47
C GLU A 43 0.10 6.27 -16.69
N GLY A 44 -0.10 7.55 -17.07
CA GLY A 44 -1.43 8.09 -17.38
C GLY A 44 -2.37 8.25 -16.17
N GLY A 45 -1.82 8.43 -14.97
CA GLY A 45 -2.61 8.65 -13.74
C GLY A 45 -3.16 7.37 -13.09
N ARG A 46 -2.76 6.18 -13.56
CA ARG A 46 -3.18 4.92 -12.94
C ARG A 46 -2.47 4.72 -11.60
N SER A 47 -3.22 4.47 -10.53
CA SER A 47 -2.68 4.19 -9.19
C SER A 47 -2.83 2.71 -8.77
N TRP A 48 -2.89 1.81 -9.76
CA TRP A 48 -3.04 0.37 -9.59
C TRP A 48 -2.12 -0.40 -10.53
N ALA A 49 -1.67 -1.58 -10.10
CA ALA A 49 -0.77 -2.45 -10.85
C ALA A 49 -0.93 -3.90 -10.39
N GLY A 50 -1.82 -4.66 -11.04
CA GLY A 50 -2.21 -6.01 -10.61
C GLY A 50 -3.07 -6.02 -9.33
N ALA A 51 -2.60 -5.34 -8.27
CA ALA A 51 -3.37 -5.04 -7.07
C ALA A 51 -4.42 -3.95 -7.34
N ARG A 52 -5.64 -4.20 -6.87
CA ARG A 52 -6.83 -3.33 -6.98
C ARG A 52 -7.42 -3.15 -5.57
N PRO A 53 -6.92 -2.18 -4.79
CA PRO A 53 -7.35 -1.99 -3.41
C PRO A 53 -8.84 -1.61 -3.36
N GLU A 54 -9.56 -2.08 -2.34
CA GLU A 54 -10.84 -1.49 -1.96
C GLU A 54 -10.67 -0.41 -0.89
N ARG A 55 -9.56 -0.47 -0.13
CA ARG A 55 -9.15 0.55 0.84
C ARG A 55 -7.69 0.91 0.67
N ARG A 56 -7.32 2.12 1.06
CA ARG A 56 -5.94 2.59 1.10
C ARG A 56 -5.59 3.19 2.44
N ALA A 57 -4.36 2.94 2.85
CA ALA A 57 -3.66 3.71 3.86
C ALA A 57 -2.56 4.51 3.18
N ILE A 58 -2.65 5.83 3.29
CA ILE A 58 -1.72 6.77 2.65
C ILE A 58 -1.10 7.62 3.75
N ALA A 59 0.22 7.52 3.92
CA ALA A 59 0.96 8.35 4.85
C ALA A 59 1.44 9.61 4.14
N TYR A 60 1.24 10.76 4.77
CA TYR A 60 1.72 12.06 4.31
C TYR A 60 2.70 12.66 5.31
N ASP A 61 3.72 13.34 4.79
CA ASP A 61 4.54 14.31 5.51
C ASP A 61 4.50 15.68 4.80
N SER A 62 5.38 16.61 5.17
CA SER A 62 5.43 17.95 4.56
C SER A 62 5.85 17.96 3.08
N VAL A 63 6.37 16.86 2.55
CA VAL A 63 6.86 16.73 1.17
C VAL A 63 5.83 16.04 0.28
N GLY A 64 4.88 15.31 0.85
CA GLY A 64 3.80 14.61 0.14
C GLY A 64 3.63 13.18 0.65
N ILE A 65 3.25 12.25 -0.24
CA ILE A 65 3.12 10.84 0.13
C ILE A 65 4.47 10.28 0.59
N ALA A 66 4.50 9.82 1.84
CA ALA A 66 5.63 9.17 2.49
C ALA A 66 5.56 7.65 2.37
N SER A 67 4.37 7.06 2.40
CA SER A 67 4.15 5.62 2.26
C SER A 67 2.72 5.30 1.83
N HIS A 68 2.53 4.12 1.22
CA HIS A 68 1.22 3.62 0.82
C HIS A 68 1.08 2.13 1.12
N MET A 69 -0.15 1.72 1.49
CA MET A 69 -0.59 0.32 1.50
C MET A 69 -2.02 0.22 0.98
N GLY A 70 -2.25 -0.68 0.02
CA GLY A 70 -3.57 -1.04 -0.47
C GLY A 70 -4.07 -2.30 0.21
N VAL A 71 -5.38 -2.36 0.49
CA VAL A 71 -6.04 -3.50 1.14
C VAL A 71 -7.17 -4.00 0.24
N LEU A 72 -7.28 -5.32 0.10
CA LEU A 72 -8.38 -6.00 -0.58
C LEU A 72 -8.82 -7.23 0.23
N ARG A 73 -10.10 -7.34 0.58
CA ARG A 73 -10.67 -8.55 1.16
C ARG A 73 -10.69 -9.69 0.16
N ARG A 74 -10.29 -10.87 0.61
CA ARG A 74 -10.42 -12.12 -0.14
C ARG A 74 -10.76 -13.28 0.78
N PHE A 75 -11.35 -14.32 0.22
CA PHE A 75 -11.39 -15.62 0.88
C PHE A 75 -10.14 -16.41 0.49
N ILE A 76 -9.51 -17.04 1.49
CA ILE A 76 -8.47 -18.05 1.29
C ILE A 76 -8.87 -19.32 2.01
N LYS A 77 -8.41 -20.47 1.51
CA LYS A 77 -8.63 -21.75 2.17
C LYS A 77 -7.53 -22.01 3.21
N VAL A 78 -7.93 -22.20 4.48
CA VAL A 78 -7.05 -22.60 5.59
C VAL A 78 -7.54 -23.94 6.12
N GLY A 79 -6.79 -25.02 5.83
CA GLY A 79 -7.30 -26.37 6.03
C GLY A 79 -8.55 -26.59 5.18
N GLU A 80 -9.69 -26.88 5.82
CA GLU A 80 -10.99 -27.05 5.17
C GLU A 80 -11.90 -25.81 5.25
N THR A 81 -11.45 -24.71 5.83
CA THR A 81 -12.26 -23.50 6.04
C THR A 81 -11.92 -22.41 5.04
N ASP A 82 -12.94 -21.82 4.41
CA ASP A 82 -12.80 -20.56 3.67
C ASP A 82 -12.82 -19.39 4.66
N LEU A 83 -11.69 -18.67 4.74
CA LEU A 83 -11.50 -17.58 5.69
C LEU A 83 -11.42 -16.25 4.97
N LEU A 84 -12.24 -15.29 5.38
CA LEU A 84 -12.15 -13.90 4.94
C LEU A 84 -10.90 -13.25 5.54
N VAL A 85 -10.00 -12.76 4.69
CA VAL A 85 -8.72 -12.14 5.07
C VAL A 85 -8.47 -10.88 4.26
N ALA A 86 -7.46 -10.10 4.62
CA ALA A 86 -6.99 -8.96 3.83
C ALA A 86 -5.70 -9.31 3.05
N GLU A 87 -5.69 -9.03 1.75
CA GLU A 87 -4.47 -8.96 0.94
C GLU A 87 -3.91 -7.53 0.98
N LEU A 88 -2.61 -7.41 1.27
CA LEU A 88 -1.86 -6.17 1.17
C LEU A 88 -1.16 -6.09 -0.17
N GLY A 89 -1.38 -4.99 -0.88
CA GLY A 89 -0.78 -4.70 -2.18
C GLY A 89 -0.30 -3.26 -2.28
N LEU A 90 0.46 -2.97 -3.34
CA LEU A 90 1.01 -1.63 -3.61
C LEU A 90 1.75 -1.04 -2.40
N TYR A 91 2.45 -1.88 -1.64
CA TYR A 91 3.28 -1.43 -0.54
C TYR A 91 4.45 -0.63 -1.10
N ALA A 92 4.61 0.61 -0.67
CA ALA A 92 5.73 1.46 -1.04
C ALA A 92 6.04 2.47 0.07
N VAL A 93 7.31 2.84 0.15
CA VAL A 93 7.83 3.90 1.02
C VAL A 93 8.65 4.83 0.13
N ARG A 94 8.55 6.15 0.35
CA ARG A 94 9.34 7.11 -0.42
C ARG A 94 10.84 6.85 -0.19
N PRO A 95 11.69 6.82 -1.23
CA PRO A 95 13.08 6.37 -1.12
C PRO A 95 13.93 7.05 -0.03
N ASP A 96 13.72 8.35 0.22
CA ASP A 96 14.41 9.12 1.26
C ASP A 96 14.04 8.70 2.70
N LEU A 97 12.95 7.96 2.86
CA LEU A 97 12.43 7.51 4.16
C LEU A 97 12.60 5.99 4.38
N GLU A 98 13.19 5.28 3.41
CA GLU A 98 13.52 3.87 3.58
C GLU A 98 14.47 3.67 4.77
N ARG A 99 14.37 2.51 5.44
CA ARG A 99 15.17 2.15 6.63
C ARG A 99 14.96 3.04 7.87
N MET A 100 14.07 4.03 7.82
CA MET A 100 13.75 4.92 8.95
C MET A 100 12.64 4.38 9.88
N GLY A 101 12.34 3.08 9.83
CA GLY A 101 11.33 2.48 10.71
C GLY A 101 9.88 2.71 10.27
N ILE A 102 9.65 3.16 9.03
CA ILE A 102 8.32 3.11 8.39
C ILE A 102 7.78 1.66 8.34
N ALA A 103 8.54 0.62 8.68
CA ALA A 103 7.99 -0.71 8.98
C ALA A 103 6.87 -0.70 10.05
N HIS A 104 6.87 0.26 11.00
CA HIS A 104 5.77 0.46 11.95
C HIS A 104 4.44 0.90 11.30
N SER A 105 4.47 1.25 10.01
CA SER A 105 3.30 1.64 9.20
C SER A 105 2.20 0.61 9.17
N VAL A 106 2.53 -0.69 9.23
CA VAL A 106 1.52 -1.76 9.18
C VAL A 106 0.52 -1.61 10.33
N GLY A 107 0.95 -1.08 11.48
CA GLY A 107 0.07 -0.77 12.60
C GLY A 107 -1.05 0.20 12.24
N ALA A 108 -0.82 1.12 11.29
CA ALA A 108 -1.83 2.08 10.81
C ALA A 108 -3.04 1.40 10.14
N LEU A 109 -2.90 0.16 9.66
CA LEU A 109 -4.01 -0.61 9.09
C LEU A 109 -4.89 -1.27 10.15
N THR A 110 -4.50 -1.27 11.43
CA THR A 110 -5.26 -1.94 12.50
C THR A 110 -6.74 -1.52 12.55
N PRO A 111 -7.10 -0.22 12.46
CA PRO A 111 -8.50 0.19 12.39
C PRO A 111 -9.23 -0.40 11.18
N THR A 112 -8.59 -0.37 10.00
CA THR A 112 -9.14 -0.93 8.76
C THR A 112 -9.38 -2.43 8.87
N LEU A 113 -8.43 -3.21 9.42
CA LEU A 113 -8.60 -4.66 9.56
C LEU A 113 -9.75 -5.01 10.53
N ARG A 114 -9.88 -4.26 11.63
CA ARG A 114 -11.00 -4.41 12.57
C ARG A 114 -12.35 -4.09 11.93
N GLU A 115 -12.43 -2.98 11.18
CA GLU A 115 -13.65 -2.58 10.48
C GLU A 115 -14.07 -3.60 9.42
N LEU A 116 -13.09 -4.19 8.71
CA LEU A 116 -13.35 -5.23 7.72
C LEU A 116 -13.69 -6.59 8.32
N GLY A 117 -13.55 -6.77 9.64
CA GLY A 117 -13.84 -8.02 10.34
C GLY A 117 -12.91 -9.16 9.97
N VAL A 118 -11.67 -8.86 9.55
CA VAL A 118 -10.69 -9.86 9.12
C VAL A 118 -9.69 -10.19 10.24
N PRO A 119 -9.27 -11.45 10.39
CA PRO A 119 -8.39 -11.86 11.48
C PRO A 119 -6.93 -11.47 11.23
N PHE A 120 -6.51 -11.33 9.97
CA PHE A 120 -5.16 -10.92 9.60
C PHE A 120 -5.11 -10.37 8.17
N ALA A 121 -3.97 -9.77 7.86
CA ALA A 121 -3.58 -9.39 6.51
C ALA A 121 -2.30 -10.11 6.09
N PHE A 122 -2.16 -10.40 4.80
CA PHE A 122 -0.96 -11.02 4.22
C PHE A 122 -0.53 -10.25 2.98
N GLY A 123 0.76 -10.28 2.66
CA GLY A 123 1.31 -9.67 1.45
C GLY A 123 2.38 -10.59 0.85
N THR A 124 2.63 -10.42 -0.45
CA THR A 124 3.71 -11.15 -1.11
C THR A 124 4.99 -10.34 -1.06
N VAL A 125 6.10 -11.01 -0.78
CA VAL A 125 7.44 -10.43 -0.90
C VAL A 125 8.14 -11.08 -2.08
N ARG A 126 8.85 -10.30 -2.90
CA ARG A 126 9.64 -10.87 -3.98
C ARG A 126 10.87 -11.55 -3.37
N HIS A 127 11.13 -12.79 -3.80
CA HIS A 127 12.22 -13.63 -3.30
C HIS A 127 13.64 -13.03 -3.53
N ALA A 128 13.76 -12.04 -4.42
CA ALA A 128 15.02 -11.36 -4.77
C ALA A 128 15.60 -10.43 -3.66
N MET A 129 15.02 -10.41 -2.46
CA MET A 129 15.54 -9.65 -1.31
C MET A 129 16.28 -10.52 -0.26
N ARG A 130 16.73 -11.72 -0.63
CA ARG A 130 17.76 -12.43 0.14
C ARG A 130 19.13 -11.98 -0.39
N ASN A 131 19.79 -11.11 0.37
CA ASN A 131 21.25 -10.95 0.26
C ASN A 131 21.92 -12.20 0.82
#